data_AF-A0A0L0S4Q8-F1
#
_entry.id   AF-A0A0L0S4Q8-F1
#
_cell.length_a   1.000
_cell.length_b   1.000
_cell.length_c   1.000
_cell.angle_alpha   90.00
_cell.angle_beta   90.00
_cell.angle_gamma   90.00
#
_symmetry.space_group_name_H-M   'P 1'
#
loop_
_entity.id
_entity.type
_entity.pdbx_description
1 polymer ?
#
loop_
_entity_poly.entity_id
_entity_poly.type
_entity_poly.pdbx_seq_one_letter_code
_entity_poly.pdbx_strand_id
1 'polypeptide(L)'
;MVAMSSLVQSTPLATVPASPSAAVALAIHDSIFESSSERRRLAWADLLRRLHVLELCLTKRAQLATSPTSTPESLAANDDDVARLRHELDAAVLASSRALGGLTDVKAILGAAGLSATFPRVAEMSPAPASAVTSKPELRHMTILNQVVALALQLREDVQLANHKYMAHQIALLYQSLTGAREDLRHHRTSIESRFDSIKASCSAPVPEPQLTQEQRQWLHDLTTQILTEALFSGKSLAASSAAIECLRAQ
;
A
#
# COMPACT_ATOMS: atom_id res chain seq x y z
N MET A 1 -3.79 67.27 -30.88
CA MET A 1 -4.53 66.79 -32.06
C MET A 1 -3.60 65.88 -32.86
N VAL A 2 -4.01 64.62 -33.07
CA VAL A 2 -3.61 63.72 -34.18
C VAL A 2 -2.14 63.23 -34.16
N ALA A 3 -1.75 61.97 -34.38
CA ALA A 3 -2.36 60.63 -34.40
C ALA A 3 -1.20 59.60 -34.41
N MET A 4 -1.53 58.37 -34.05
CA MET A 4 -0.70 57.14 -34.00
C MET A 4 -0.06 56.73 -35.34
N SER A 5 0.94 55.84 -35.26
CA SER A 5 1.43 54.81 -36.25
C SER A 5 2.87 55.06 -36.74
N SER A 6 3.78 54.09 -36.86
CA SER A 6 3.70 52.63 -36.76
C SER A 6 5.06 52.06 -36.31
N LEU A 7 5.00 50.91 -35.62
CA LEU A 7 6.12 50.01 -35.38
C LEU A 7 6.58 49.39 -36.71
N VAL A 8 7.88 49.45 -37.00
CA VAL A 8 8.50 48.59 -38.02
C VAL A 8 9.41 47.62 -37.29
N GLN A 9 8.85 46.48 -36.88
CA GLN A 9 9.61 45.30 -36.50
C GLN A 9 10.19 44.66 -37.76
N SER A 10 11.51 44.49 -37.78
CA SER A 10 12.24 43.77 -38.81
C SER A 10 11.86 42.29 -38.86
N THR A 11 11.72 41.75 -40.07
CA THR A 11 11.36 40.36 -40.36
C THR A 11 12.47 39.36 -39.99
N PRO A 12 12.14 38.19 -39.40
CA PRO A 12 13.10 37.11 -39.19
C PRO A 12 13.40 36.37 -40.51
N LEU A 13 14.68 36.10 -40.76
CA LEU A 13 15.22 35.57 -42.02
C LEU A 13 15.06 34.05 -42.22
N ALA A 14 14.18 33.39 -41.46
CA ALA A 14 13.91 31.96 -41.63
C ALA A 14 12.47 31.62 -41.22
N THR A 15 11.65 31.31 -42.22
CA THR A 15 10.37 30.61 -42.06
C THR A 15 10.66 29.13 -41.82
N VAL A 16 10.73 28.72 -40.56
CA VAL A 16 10.59 27.29 -40.22
C VAL A 16 9.14 26.94 -40.58
N PRO A 17 8.87 25.97 -41.47
CA PRO A 17 7.51 25.52 -41.66
C PRO A 17 6.99 25.07 -40.31
N ALA A 18 5.84 25.60 -39.90
CA ALA A 18 5.06 25.06 -38.82
C ALA A 18 4.74 23.61 -39.20
N SER A 19 5.62 22.69 -38.80
CA SER A 19 5.25 21.30 -38.68
C SER A 19 3.99 21.34 -37.82
N PRO A 20 2.88 20.72 -38.21
CA PRO A 20 1.93 20.35 -37.19
C PRO A 20 2.80 19.65 -36.14
N SER A 21 2.71 20.12 -34.90
CA SER A 21 2.94 19.23 -33.78
C SER A 21 1.91 18.12 -33.99
N ALA A 22 2.24 17.19 -34.89
CA ALA A 22 1.90 15.82 -34.72
C ALA A 22 2.42 15.57 -33.32
N ALA A 23 1.51 15.70 -32.35
CA ALA A 23 1.52 14.85 -31.21
C ALA A 23 1.90 13.51 -31.83
N VAL A 24 3.17 13.14 -31.67
CA VAL A 24 3.54 11.76 -31.77
C VAL A 24 2.69 11.19 -30.68
N ALA A 25 1.51 10.72 -31.06
CA ALA A 25 0.78 9.75 -30.30
C ALA A 25 1.81 8.64 -30.19
N LEU A 26 2.56 8.68 -29.09
CA LEU A 26 3.00 7.48 -28.43
C LEU A 26 1.70 6.74 -28.14
N ALA A 27 1.18 6.09 -29.19
CA ALA A 27 0.48 4.86 -29.06
C ALA A 27 1.55 3.95 -28.47
N ILE A 28 1.70 4.04 -27.15
CA ILE A 28 2.10 2.92 -26.36
C ILE A 28 1.05 1.88 -26.75
N HIS A 29 1.40 1.04 -27.71
CA HIS A 29 0.69 -0.19 -27.98
C HIS A 29 0.98 -1.10 -26.79
N ASP A 30 0.55 -0.68 -25.60
CA ASP A 30 0.16 -1.61 -24.57
C ASP A 30 -1.06 -2.26 -25.18
N SER A 31 -0.87 -3.46 -25.71
CA SER A 31 -1.96 -4.35 -26.02
C SER A 31 -2.71 -4.63 -24.71
N ILE A 32 -3.64 -3.74 -24.36
CA ILE A 32 -4.60 -3.86 -23.25
C ILE A 32 -5.43 -5.15 -23.37
N PHE A 33 -5.36 -5.81 -24.53
CA PHE A 33 -5.83 -7.16 -24.76
C PHE A 33 -4.65 -8.13 -24.86
N GLU A 34 -3.90 -8.33 -23.78
CA GLU A 34 -3.18 -9.60 -23.61
C GLU A 34 -4.23 -10.70 -23.72
N SER A 35 -4.10 -11.53 -24.76
CA SER A 35 -4.96 -12.68 -24.95
C SER A 35 -4.96 -13.53 -23.66
N SER A 36 -6.09 -14.18 -23.35
CA SER A 36 -6.18 -15.02 -22.15
C SER A 36 -5.10 -16.10 -22.11
N SER A 37 -4.58 -16.51 -23.28
CA SER A 37 -3.44 -17.41 -23.45
C SER A 37 -2.09 -16.77 -23.07
N GLU A 38 -1.85 -15.50 -23.38
CA GLU A 38 -0.60 -14.81 -23.01
C GLU A 38 -0.52 -14.53 -21.50
N ARG A 39 -1.63 -14.06 -20.90
CA ARG A 39 -1.73 -13.91 -19.44
C ARG A 39 -1.49 -15.23 -18.72
N ARG A 40 -2.07 -16.32 -19.25
CA ARG A 40 -1.82 -17.67 -18.76
C ARG A 40 -0.34 -18.04 -18.89
N ARG A 41 0.28 -17.81 -20.05
CA ARG A 41 1.70 -18.13 -20.28
C ARG A 41 2.61 -17.37 -19.32
N LEU A 42 2.38 -16.07 -19.13
CA LEU A 42 3.16 -15.23 -18.22
C LEU A 42 2.98 -15.68 -16.76
N ALA A 43 1.73 -15.95 -16.35
CA ALA A 43 1.44 -16.47 -15.01
C ALA A 43 2.15 -17.81 -14.75
N TRP A 44 2.12 -18.75 -15.71
CA TRP A 44 2.84 -20.02 -15.60
C TRP A 44 4.36 -19.84 -15.58
N ALA A 45 4.91 -18.94 -16.39
CA ALA A 45 6.34 -18.68 -16.41
C ALA A 45 6.83 -18.11 -15.06
N ASP A 46 6.09 -17.16 -14.48
CA ASP A 46 6.42 -16.62 -13.15
C ASP A 46 6.26 -17.68 -12.05
N LEU A 47 5.19 -18.49 -12.12
CA LEU A 47 4.98 -19.59 -11.18
C LEU A 47 6.13 -20.61 -11.22
N LEU A 48 6.52 -21.06 -12.41
CA LEU A 48 7.61 -22.03 -12.58
C LEU A 48 8.94 -21.47 -12.08
N ARG A 49 9.22 -20.20 -12.33
CA ARG A 49 10.42 -19.52 -11.80
C ARG A 49 10.42 -19.55 -10.27
N ARG A 50 9.30 -19.22 -9.64
CA ARG A 50 9.16 -19.21 -8.17
C ARG A 50 9.27 -20.61 -7.57
N LEU A 51 8.62 -21.61 -8.19
CA LEU A 51 8.74 -23.01 -7.80
C LEU A 51 10.19 -23.49 -7.85
N HIS A 52 10.92 -23.14 -8.91
CA HIS A 52 12.33 -23.52 -9.06
C HIS A 52 13.23 -22.89 -7.98
N VAL A 53 13.07 -21.59 -7.73
CA VAL A 53 13.85 -20.90 -6.69
C VAL A 53 13.55 -21.48 -5.30
N LEU A 54 12.27 -21.80 -5.02
CA LEU A 54 11.87 -22.42 -3.77
C LEU A 54 12.47 -23.83 -3.61
N GLU A 55 12.41 -24.66 -4.65
CA GLU A 55 13.01 -26.01 -4.66
C GLU A 55 14.53 -25.94 -4.40
N LEU A 56 15.22 -24.96 -4.98
CA LEU A 56 16.65 -24.73 -4.75
C LEU A 56 16.92 -24.35 -3.29
N CYS A 57 16.12 -23.45 -2.71
CA CYS A 57 16.25 -23.07 -1.30
C CYS A 57 15.97 -24.26 -0.36
N LEU A 58 14.95 -25.06 -0.64
CA LEU A 58 14.65 -26.27 0.13
C LEU A 58 15.76 -27.32 0.01
N THR A 59 16.40 -27.43 -1.16
CA THR A 59 17.55 -28.30 -1.37
C THR A 59 18.76 -27.81 -0.58
N LYS A 60 19.05 -26.50 -0.61
CA LYS A 60 20.10 -25.88 0.21
C LYS A 60 19.85 -26.11 1.70
N ARG A 61 18.61 -25.95 2.17
CA ARG A 61 18.23 -26.25 3.57
C ARG A 61 18.60 -27.67 3.96
N ALA A 62 18.25 -28.66 3.14
CA ALA A 62 18.54 -30.06 3.40
C ALA A 62 20.06 -30.36 3.41
N GLN A 63 20.83 -29.65 2.58
CA GLN A 63 22.29 -29.76 2.59
C GLN A 63 22.92 -29.11 3.83
N LEU A 64 22.40 -27.96 4.27
CA LEU A 64 22.85 -27.31 5.49
C LEU A 64 22.51 -28.13 6.73
N ALA A 65 21.37 -28.82 6.74
CA ALA A 65 20.97 -29.70 7.83
C ALA A 65 21.84 -30.96 7.95
N THR A 66 22.46 -31.41 6.85
CA THR A 66 23.34 -32.59 6.84
C THR A 66 24.83 -32.25 6.95
N SER A 67 25.21 -30.97 6.79
CA SER A 67 26.60 -30.54 6.88
C SER A 67 27.03 -30.31 8.35
N PRO A 68 28.15 -30.88 8.81
CA PRO A 68 28.67 -30.68 10.16
C PRO A 68 29.27 -29.28 10.39
N THR A 69 29.37 -28.46 9.33
CA THR A 69 30.01 -27.14 9.34
C THR A 69 29.00 -26.00 9.24
N SER A 70 27.69 -26.30 9.20
CA SER A 70 26.66 -25.27 9.10
C SER A 70 26.53 -24.51 10.42
N THR A 71 26.57 -23.18 10.34
CA THR A 71 26.27 -22.34 11.50
C THR A 71 24.75 -22.26 11.69
N PRO A 72 24.24 -22.22 12.93
CA PRO A 72 22.81 -22.09 13.19
C PRO A 72 22.20 -20.84 12.54
N GLU A 73 23.00 -19.78 12.40
CA GLU A 73 22.61 -18.53 11.72
C GLU A 73 22.37 -18.72 10.21
N SER A 74 23.16 -19.57 9.54
CA SER A 74 22.97 -19.87 8.11
C SER A 74 21.71 -20.67 7.82
N LEU A 75 21.30 -21.53 8.76
CA LEU A 75 20.05 -22.28 8.71
C LEU A 75 18.85 -21.36 8.95
N ALA A 76 18.93 -20.49 9.96
CA ALA A 76 17.87 -19.52 10.25
C ALA A 76 17.62 -18.55 9.09
N ALA A 77 18.68 -17.99 8.50
CA ALA A 77 18.55 -17.11 7.33
C ALA A 77 17.93 -17.83 6.11
N ASN A 78 18.26 -19.12 5.93
CA ASN A 78 17.67 -19.91 4.85
C ASN A 78 16.20 -20.24 5.11
N ASP A 79 15.81 -20.45 6.37
CA ASP A 79 14.42 -20.66 6.77
C ASP A 79 13.57 -19.40 6.54
N ASP A 80 14.11 -18.21 6.83
CA ASP A 80 13.45 -16.93 6.52
C ASP A 80 13.27 -16.75 5.00
N ASP A 81 14.28 -17.10 4.20
CA ASP A 81 14.20 -17.07 2.74
C ASP A 81 13.13 -18.03 2.21
N VAL A 82 13.05 -19.26 2.74
CA VAL A 82 12.03 -20.24 2.38
C VAL A 82 10.63 -19.74 2.74
N ALA A 83 10.45 -19.17 3.94
CA ALA A 83 9.17 -18.61 4.38
C ALA A 83 8.71 -17.45 3.47
N ARG A 84 9.62 -16.54 3.12
CA ARG A 84 9.34 -15.41 2.22
C ARG A 84 8.94 -15.90 0.82
N LEU A 85 9.74 -16.77 0.21
CA LEU A 85 9.48 -17.29 -1.13
C LEU A 85 8.17 -18.08 -1.21
N ARG A 86 7.84 -18.79 -0.14
CA ARG A 86 6.57 -19.48 -0.01
C ARG A 86 5.39 -18.52 0.00
N HIS A 87 5.43 -17.50 0.84
CA HIS A 87 4.36 -16.49 0.90
C HIS A 87 4.17 -15.79 -0.46
N GLU A 88 5.26 -15.46 -1.14
CA GLU A 88 5.19 -14.90 -2.49
C GLU A 88 4.57 -15.86 -3.51
N LEU A 89 4.89 -17.16 -3.42
CA LEU A 89 4.29 -18.19 -4.27
C LEU A 89 2.79 -18.30 -4.04
N ASP A 90 2.35 -18.37 -2.79
CA ASP A 90 0.93 -18.45 -2.42
C ASP A 90 0.16 -17.21 -2.89
N ALA A 91 0.75 -16.02 -2.72
CA ALA A 91 0.18 -14.77 -3.23
C ALA A 91 0.06 -14.76 -4.77
N ALA A 92 1.09 -15.23 -5.48
CA ALA A 92 1.10 -15.30 -6.94
C ALA A 92 0.06 -16.30 -7.47
N VAL A 93 -0.13 -17.44 -6.79
CA VAL A 93 -1.16 -18.43 -7.08
C VAL A 93 -2.55 -17.83 -6.91
N LEU A 94 -2.81 -17.14 -5.80
CA LEU A 94 -4.10 -16.48 -5.54
C LEU A 94 -4.40 -15.41 -6.59
N ALA A 95 -3.42 -14.55 -6.90
CA ALA A 95 -3.55 -13.49 -7.90
C ALA A 95 -3.80 -14.04 -9.31
N SER A 96 -3.18 -15.19 -9.64
CA SER A 96 -3.26 -15.82 -10.96
C SER A 96 -4.29 -16.95 -11.05
N SER A 97 -5.09 -17.18 -10.02
CA SER A 97 -6.04 -18.30 -9.92
C SER A 97 -6.93 -18.45 -11.15
N ARG A 98 -7.48 -17.35 -11.68
CA ARG A 98 -8.31 -17.38 -12.91
C ARG A 98 -7.52 -17.83 -14.15
N ALA A 99 -6.26 -17.43 -14.26
CA ALA A 99 -5.40 -17.81 -15.38
C ALA A 99 -4.95 -19.29 -15.29
N LEU A 100 -4.82 -19.79 -14.05
CA LEU A 100 -4.43 -21.16 -13.69
C LEU A 100 -5.62 -22.14 -13.61
N GLY A 101 -6.80 -21.78 -14.13
CA GLY A 101 -7.95 -22.69 -14.17
C GLY A 101 -8.72 -22.81 -12.85
N GLY A 102 -8.60 -21.82 -11.96
CA GLY A 102 -9.31 -21.76 -10.68
C GLY A 102 -8.57 -22.44 -9.52
N LEU A 103 -7.37 -22.96 -9.75
CA LEU A 103 -6.55 -23.57 -8.71
C LEU A 103 -5.96 -22.51 -7.79
N THR A 104 -6.14 -22.70 -6.48
CA THR A 104 -5.65 -21.78 -5.42
C THR A 104 -4.60 -22.42 -4.52
N ASP A 105 -4.33 -23.72 -4.71
CA ASP A 105 -3.40 -24.49 -3.89
C ASP A 105 -2.21 -24.95 -4.74
N VAL A 106 -1.00 -24.70 -4.24
CA VAL A 106 0.26 -25.09 -4.87
C VAL A 106 0.31 -26.60 -5.10
N LYS A 107 -0.16 -27.41 -4.14
CA LYS A 107 -0.14 -28.88 -4.27
C LYS A 107 -1.11 -29.36 -5.35
N ALA A 108 -2.30 -28.77 -5.43
CA ALA A 108 -3.25 -29.03 -6.50
C ALA A 108 -2.68 -28.64 -7.87
N ILE A 109 -1.94 -27.52 -7.97
CA ILE A 109 -1.30 -27.07 -9.20
C ILE A 109 -0.19 -28.04 -9.64
N LEU A 110 0.68 -28.46 -8.71
CA LEU A 110 1.74 -29.42 -9.01
C LEU A 110 1.18 -30.76 -9.48
N GLY A 111 0.10 -31.24 -8.85
CA GLY A 111 -0.60 -32.45 -9.25
C GLY A 111 -1.26 -32.33 -10.63
N ALA A 112 -2.01 -31.25 -10.87
CA ALA A 112 -2.72 -31.04 -12.13
C ALA A 112 -1.77 -30.84 -13.33
N ALA A 113 -0.61 -30.22 -13.10
CA ALA A 113 0.40 -29.98 -14.13
C ALA A 113 1.42 -31.13 -14.28
N GLY A 114 1.35 -32.18 -13.45
CA GLY A 114 2.33 -33.27 -13.44
C GLY A 114 3.73 -32.85 -12.99
N LEU A 115 3.86 -31.73 -12.28
CA LEU A 115 5.13 -31.12 -11.90
C LEU A 115 5.68 -31.64 -10.56
N SER A 116 4.95 -32.49 -9.85
CA SER A 116 5.38 -33.05 -8.57
C SER A 116 6.70 -33.83 -8.65
N ALA A 117 6.99 -34.49 -9.77
CA ALA A 117 8.26 -35.19 -9.98
C ALA A 117 9.45 -34.25 -10.23
N THR A 118 9.18 -33.07 -10.81
CA THR A 118 10.19 -32.02 -11.07
C THR A 118 10.48 -31.15 -9.84
N PHE A 119 9.51 -31.01 -8.92
CA PHE A 119 9.66 -30.23 -7.69
C PHE A 119 9.29 -31.08 -6.46
N PRO A 120 10.08 -32.13 -6.14
CA PRO A 120 9.75 -33.08 -5.10
C PRO A 120 9.73 -32.45 -3.70
N ARG A 121 10.67 -31.55 -3.38
CA ARG A 121 10.71 -30.93 -2.05
C ARG A 121 9.57 -29.94 -1.84
N VAL A 122 9.18 -29.20 -2.88
CA VAL A 122 7.97 -28.36 -2.81
C VAL A 122 6.71 -29.21 -2.66
N ALA A 123 6.64 -30.38 -3.30
CA ALA A 123 5.50 -31.29 -3.17
C ALA A 123 5.38 -31.95 -1.77
N GLU A 124 6.51 -32.21 -1.13
CA GLU A 124 6.61 -32.72 0.25
C GLU A 124 6.43 -31.63 1.31
N MET A 125 6.49 -30.36 0.92
CA MET A 125 6.34 -29.24 1.84
C MET A 125 4.95 -29.25 2.46
N SER A 126 4.88 -29.42 3.78
CA SER A 126 3.64 -29.35 4.55
C SER A 126 2.92 -28.02 4.28
N PRO A 127 1.58 -27.99 4.11
CA PRO A 127 0.82 -26.75 3.99
C PRO A 127 1.20 -25.80 5.13
N ALA A 128 1.26 -24.49 4.82
CA ALA A 128 1.65 -23.52 5.81
C ALA A 128 0.64 -23.64 6.95
N PRO A 129 1.05 -23.52 8.22
CA PRO A 129 0.07 -23.11 9.21
C PRO A 129 -0.61 -21.87 8.62
N ALA A 130 -1.94 -21.83 8.63
CA ALA A 130 -2.75 -20.78 8.00
C ALA A 130 -2.59 -19.38 8.68
N SER A 131 -1.41 -19.10 9.21
CA SER A 131 -1.02 -17.88 9.89
C SER A 131 -0.04 -17.12 9.01
N ALA A 132 -0.31 -15.84 8.83
CA ALA A 132 0.45 -14.86 8.06
C ALA A 132 0.20 -14.76 6.54
N VAL A 133 -0.99 -15.14 6.06
CA VAL A 133 -1.61 -14.26 5.06
C VAL A 133 -2.15 -13.11 5.87
N THR A 134 -1.43 -11.98 5.94
CA THR A 134 -1.96 -10.73 6.48
C THR A 134 -3.32 -10.56 5.85
N SER A 135 -4.36 -10.81 6.64
CA SER A 135 -5.69 -10.98 6.10
C SER A 135 -6.01 -9.68 5.37
N LYS A 136 -6.62 -9.72 4.17
CA LYS A 136 -7.07 -8.50 3.47
C LYS A 136 -7.65 -7.42 4.41
N PRO A 137 -8.38 -7.74 5.51
CA PRO A 137 -8.79 -6.74 6.50
C PRO A 137 -7.64 -6.09 7.29
N GLU A 138 -6.57 -6.79 7.66
CA GLU A 138 -5.39 -6.22 8.34
C GLU A 138 -4.64 -5.22 7.46
N LEU A 139 -4.42 -5.53 6.17
CA LEU A 139 -3.79 -4.59 5.24
C LEU A 139 -4.65 -3.35 5.00
N ARG A 140 -5.98 -3.53 4.88
CA ARG A 140 -6.92 -2.39 4.80
C ARG A 140 -6.86 -1.53 6.06
N HIS A 141 -6.79 -2.17 7.21
CA HIS A 141 -6.69 -1.49 8.50
C HIS A 141 -5.41 -0.66 8.62
N MET A 142 -4.25 -1.23 8.25
CA MET A 142 -2.98 -0.51 8.21
C MET A 142 -3.04 0.69 7.24
N THR A 143 -3.67 0.49 6.08
CA THR A 143 -3.83 1.57 5.08
C THR A 143 -4.65 2.72 5.64
N ILE A 144 -5.76 2.43 6.32
CA ILE A 144 -6.64 3.44 6.91
C ILE A 144 -5.94 4.16 8.07
N LEU A 145 -5.24 3.43 8.94
CA LEU A 145 -4.48 4.04 10.03
C LEU A 145 -3.38 4.96 9.51
N ASN A 146 -2.63 4.53 8.49
CA ASN A 146 -1.61 5.37 7.86
C ASN A 146 -2.23 6.63 7.25
N GLN A 147 -3.41 6.53 6.63
CA GLN A 147 -4.13 7.68 6.09
C GLN A 147 -4.55 8.66 7.20
N VAL A 148 -5.07 8.16 8.32
CA VAL A 148 -5.45 8.99 9.48
C VAL A 148 -4.23 9.71 10.05
N VAL A 149 -3.12 9.00 10.25
CA VAL A 149 -1.87 9.57 10.78
C VAL A 149 -1.31 10.64 9.85
N ALA A 150 -1.26 10.37 8.54
CA ALA A 150 -0.76 11.32 7.55
C ALA A 150 -1.61 12.61 7.54
N LEU A 151 -2.94 12.49 7.53
CA LEU A 151 -3.84 13.65 7.58
C LEU A 151 -3.72 14.42 8.89
N ALA A 152 -3.57 13.74 10.03
CA ALA A 152 -3.39 14.39 11.33
C ALA A 152 -2.07 15.17 11.42
N LEU A 153 -0.98 14.62 10.89
CA LEU A 153 0.32 15.31 10.81
C LEU A 153 0.23 16.54 9.91
N GLN A 154 -0.35 16.39 8.72
CA GLN A 154 -0.53 17.49 7.78
C GLN A 154 -1.38 18.62 8.39
N LEU A 155 -2.51 18.30 9.02
CA LEU A 155 -3.35 19.28 9.70
C LEU A 155 -2.60 20.03 10.81
N ARG A 156 -1.73 19.34 11.55
CA ARG A 156 -0.94 19.97 12.61
C ARG A 156 0.03 21.02 12.07
N GLU A 157 0.62 20.78 10.90
CA GLU A 157 1.48 21.74 10.21
C GLU A 157 0.65 22.88 9.61
N ASP A 158 -0.46 22.55 8.95
CA ASP A 158 -1.31 23.51 8.25
C ASP A 158 -2.00 24.52 9.21
N VAL A 159 -2.20 24.16 10.47
CA VAL A 159 -2.70 25.08 11.51
C VAL A 159 -1.77 26.29 11.73
N GLN A 160 -0.47 26.14 11.45
CA GLN A 160 0.51 27.21 11.57
C GLN A 160 0.49 28.18 10.38
N LEU A 161 -0.22 27.86 9.30
CA LEU A 161 -0.32 28.72 8.13
C LEU A 161 -1.06 30.03 8.47
N ALA A 162 -0.80 31.06 7.66
CA ALA A 162 -1.51 32.34 7.74
C ALA A 162 -2.88 32.31 7.06
N ASN A 163 -3.15 31.32 6.21
CA ASN A 163 -4.39 31.19 5.45
C ASN A 163 -5.00 29.80 5.65
N HIS A 164 -6.22 29.74 6.17
CA HIS A 164 -6.93 28.50 6.51
C HIS A 164 -8.12 28.19 5.59
N LYS A 165 -8.16 28.76 4.39
CA LYS A 165 -9.25 28.55 3.43
C LYS A 165 -9.59 27.07 3.17
N TYR A 166 -8.58 26.20 3.22
CA TYR A 166 -8.74 24.75 2.96
C TYR A 166 -8.89 23.90 4.22
N MET A 167 -8.81 24.49 5.41
CA MET A 167 -8.80 23.72 6.66
C MET A 167 -10.09 22.92 6.86
N ALA A 168 -11.25 23.52 6.56
CA ALA A 168 -12.52 22.80 6.66
C ALA A 168 -12.57 21.56 5.74
N HIS A 169 -11.94 21.62 4.57
CA HIS A 169 -11.85 20.47 3.67
C HIS A 169 -10.92 19.39 4.24
N GLN A 170 -9.76 19.79 4.76
CA GLN A 170 -8.80 18.84 5.35
C GLN A 170 -9.38 18.12 6.58
N ILE A 171 -10.15 18.83 7.40
CA ILE A 171 -10.89 18.23 8.52
C ILE A 171 -11.95 17.23 8.02
N ALA A 172 -12.64 17.55 6.92
CA ALA A 172 -13.60 16.62 6.32
C ALA A 172 -12.94 15.34 5.79
N LEU A 173 -11.73 15.45 5.21
CA LEU A 173 -10.94 14.28 4.81
C LEU A 173 -10.52 13.43 6.02
N LEU A 174 -10.09 14.08 7.11
CA LEU A 174 -9.79 13.39 8.35
C LEU A 174 -11.02 12.66 8.90
N TYR A 175 -12.18 13.33 8.97
CA TYR A 175 -13.46 12.73 9.35
C TYR A 175 -13.80 11.48 8.52
N GLN A 176 -13.64 11.57 7.20
CA GLN A 176 -13.92 10.45 6.30
C GLN A 176 -12.98 9.28 6.57
N SER A 177 -11.68 9.54 6.80
CA SER A 177 -10.71 8.50 7.14
C SER A 177 -11.00 7.82 8.48
N LEU A 178 -11.47 8.58 9.47
CA LEU A 178 -11.89 8.06 10.78
C LEU A 178 -13.14 7.16 10.70
N THR A 179 -13.98 7.34 9.68
CA THR A 179 -15.17 6.49 9.48
C THR A 179 -14.80 5.05 9.13
N GLY A 180 -13.68 4.84 8.46
CA GLY A 180 -13.14 3.51 8.18
C GLY A 180 -12.20 2.97 9.26
N ALA A 181 -11.87 3.77 10.27
CA ALA A 181 -10.88 3.44 11.28
C ALA A 181 -11.45 2.58 12.43
N ARG A 182 -10.57 2.18 13.35
CA ARG A 182 -10.90 1.43 14.57
C ARG A 182 -11.96 2.12 15.41
N GLU A 183 -12.73 1.35 16.16
CA GLU A 183 -13.70 1.87 17.14
C GLU A 183 -13.06 2.85 18.12
N ASP A 184 -11.81 2.58 18.53
CA ASP A 184 -11.02 3.42 19.41
C ASP A 184 -10.87 4.87 18.90
N LEU A 185 -10.82 5.07 17.58
CA LEU A 185 -10.66 6.40 16.96
C LEU A 185 -12.00 7.06 16.59
N ARG A 186 -13.13 6.35 16.72
CA ARG A 186 -14.45 6.87 16.30
C ARG A 186 -14.95 7.99 17.19
N HIS A 187 -14.49 8.08 18.44
CA HIS A 187 -14.92 9.14 19.36
C HIS A 187 -14.43 10.54 18.91
N HIS A 188 -13.29 10.62 18.24
CA HIS A 188 -12.79 11.87 17.62
C HIS A 188 -13.76 12.42 16.57
N ARG A 189 -14.58 11.56 15.97
CA ARG A 189 -15.58 11.94 14.98
C ARG A 189 -16.63 12.87 15.58
N THR A 190 -17.15 12.54 16.75
CA THR A 190 -18.13 13.34 17.48
C THR A 190 -17.55 14.71 17.87
N SER A 191 -16.26 14.73 18.24
CA SER A 191 -15.53 15.98 18.51
C SER A 191 -15.49 16.86 17.26
N ILE A 192 -15.16 16.29 16.10
CA ILE A 192 -15.15 17.00 14.81
C ILE A 192 -16.55 17.54 14.47
N GLU A 193 -17.59 16.71 14.55
CA GLU A 193 -18.98 17.11 14.23
C GLU A 193 -19.42 18.33 15.04
N SER A 194 -19.09 18.38 16.33
CA SER A 194 -19.48 19.47 17.22
C SER A 194 -18.85 20.83 16.87
N ARG A 195 -17.68 20.85 16.23
CA ARG A 195 -16.91 22.07 15.95
C ARG A 195 -16.77 22.39 14.47
N PHE A 196 -17.15 21.48 13.59
CA PHE A 196 -16.98 21.60 12.15
C PHE A 196 -17.67 22.85 11.58
N ASP A 197 -18.91 23.13 11.98
CA ASP A 197 -19.66 24.28 11.46
C ASP A 197 -19.01 25.62 11.84
N SER A 198 -18.49 25.73 13.07
CA SER A 198 -17.76 26.91 13.55
C SER A 198 -16.47 27.14 12.75
N ILE A 199 -15.71 26.08 12.50
CA ILE A 199 -14.47 26.14 11.73
C ILE A 199 -14.77 26.47 10.27
N LYS A 200 -15.78 25.84 9.68
CA LYS A 200 -16.21 26.09 8.30
C LYS A 200 -16.63 27.54 8.11
N ALA A 201 -17.37 28.12 9.05
CA ALA A 201 -17.75 29.54 9.02
C ALA A 201 -16.50 30.46 9.03
N SER A 202 -15.50 30.12 9.85
CA SER A 202 -14.25 30.89 9.96
C SER A 202 -13.41 30.78 8.67
N CYS A 203 -13.41 29.62 8.03
CA CYS A 203 -12.71 29.38 6.75
C CYS A 203 -13.43 30.02 5.55
N SER A 204 -14.73 30.25 5.64
CA SER A 204 -15.58 30.78 4.55
C SER A 204 -15.83 32.28 4.65
N ALA A 205 -15.15 32.97 5.58
CA ALA A 205 -15.27 34.41 5.74
C ALA A 205 -14.86 35.12 4.42
N PRO A 206 -15.55 36.19 4.01
CA PRO A 206 -15.25 36.95 2.79
C PRO A 206 -14.03 37.86 2.96
N VAL A 207 -12.94 37.30 3.49
CA VAL A 207 -11.65 37.95 3.74
C VAL A 207 -10.62 37.24 2.85
N PRO A 208 -9.65 37.96 2.23
CA PRO A 208 -8.65 37.34 1.35
C PRO A 208 -7.82 36.24 2.03
N GLU A 209 -7.60 36.34 3.35
CA GLU A 209 -6.90 35.35 4.17
C GLU A 209 -7.76 34.98 5.39
N PRO A 210 -8.69 34.01 5.24
CA PRO A 210 -9.48 33.56 6.38
C PRO A 210 -8.56 32.85 7.37
N GLN A 211 -8.67 33.25 8.65
CA GLN A 211 -7.87 32.70 9.73
C GLN A 211 -8.76 32.04 10.77
N LEU A 212 -8.27 30.94 11.33
CA LEU A 212 -8.88 30.32 12.50
C LEU A 212 -8.60 31.14 13.75
N THR A 213 -9.57 31.17 14.64
CA THR A 213 -9.40 31.75 15.98
C THR A 213 -8.36 30.96 16.76
N GLN A 214 -7.72 31.59 17.75
CA GLN A 214 -6.73 30.92 18.59
C GLN A 214 -7.30 29.66 19.27
N GLU A 215 -8.56 29.70 19.71
CA GLU A 215 -9.24 28.54 20.30
C GLU A 215 -9.42 27.40 19.30
N GLN A 216 -9.77 27.69 18.05
CA GLN A 216 -9.91 26.68 16.99
C GLN A 216 -8.57 26.04 16.62
N ARG A 217 -7.50 26.84 16.59
CA ARG A 217 -6.13 26.35 16.35
C ARG A 217 -5.68 25.43 17.47
N GLN A 218 -5.90 25.83 18.73
CA GLN A 218 -5.57 25.01 19.88
C GLN A 218 -6.34 23.69 19.87
N TRP A 219 -7.66 23.74 19.61
CA TRP A 219 -8.48 22.54 19.50
C TRP A 219 -8.00 21.60 18.39
N LEU A 220 -7.65 22.11 17.21
CA LEU A 220 -7.10 21.28 16.12
C LEU A 220 -5.76 20.65 16.48
N HIS A 221 -4.90 21.40 17.16
CA HIS A 221 -3.63 20.90 17.66
C HIS A 221 -3.84 19.76 18.68
N ASP A 222 -4.79 19.92 19.60
CA ASP A 222 -5.09 18.92 20.62
C ASP A 222 -5.74 17.67 19.99
N LEU A 223 -6.69 17.85 19.07
CA LEU A 223 -7.33 16.76 18.32
C LEU A 223 -6.30 15.93 17.56
N THR A 224 -5.42 16.58 16.78
CA THR A 224 -4.39 15.87 16.00
C THR A 224 -3.38 15.17 16.91
N THR A 225 -3.02 15.76 18.04
CA THR A 225 -2.13 15.14 19.04
C THR A 225 -2.75 13.89 19.66
N GLN A 226 -4.05 13.94 20.03
CA GLN A 226 -4.78 12.80 20.57
C GLN A 226 -4.89 11.67 19.55
N ILE A 227 -5.30 11.98 18.32
CA ILE A 227 -5.39 11.00 17.23
C ILE A 227 -4.04 10.33 16.98
N LEU A 228 -2.94 11.09 16.94
CA LEU A 228 -1.60 10.53 16.74
C LEU A 228 -1.18 9.65 17.91
N THR A 229 -1.44 10.09 19.14
CA THR A 229 -1.10 9.32 20.34
C THR A 229 -1.83 7.98 20.35
N GLU A 230 -3.12 8.00 20.04
CA GLU A 230 -3.91 6.76 20.01
C GLU A 230 -3.59 5.89 18.80
N ALA A 231 -3.41 6.47 17.61
CA ALA A 231 -3.08 5.70 16.42
C ALA A 231 -1.70 5.02 16.53
N LEU A 232 -0.72 5.67 17.18
CA LEU A 232 0.64 5.15 17.31
C LEU A 232 0.84 4.27 18.56
N PHE A 233 0.15 4.58 19.67
CA PHE A 233 0.38 3.90 20.96
C PHE A 233 -0.78 3.01 21.43
N SER A 234 -1.98 3.07 20.84
CA SER A 234 -3.06 2.09 21.09
C SER A 234 -2.85 0.76 20.34
N GLY A 235 -1.63 0.50 19.87
CA GLY A 235 -1.15 -0.80 19.37
C GLY A 235 -1.11 -1.91 20.43
N LYS A 236 -1.90 -1.83 21.51
CA LYS A 236 -2.23 -3.01 22.31
C LYS A 236 -3.02 -3.95 21.42
N SER A 237 -2.46 -5.13 21.19
CA SER A 237 -2.96 -6.26 20.39
C SER A 237 -2.49 -6.37 18.92
N LEU A 238 -1.21 -6.09 18.64
CA LEU A 238 -0.41 -7.05 17.84
C LEU A 238 0.23 -8.14 18.73
N ALA A 239 0.21 -7.93 20.05
CA ALA A 239 0.63 -8.89 21.08
C ALA A 239 -0.43 -9.98 21.39
N ALA A 240 -1.47 -10.14 20.57
CA ALA A 240 -2.29 -11.35 20.57
C ALA A 240 -1.57 -12.56 19.92
N SER A 241 -0.25 -12.46 19.74
CA SER A 241 0.69 -13.58 19.89
C SER A 241 0.69 -14.16 21.33
N SER A 242 -0.44 -14.16 22.04
CA SER A 242 -0.64 -14.90 23.29
C SER A 242 -0.97 -16.38 23.01
N ALA A 243 -1.49 -16.69 21.81
CA ALA A 243 -1.64 -18.08 21.37
C ALA A 243 -0.27 -18.79 21.22
N ALA A 244 0.81 -18.04 20.99
CA ALA A 244 2.17 -18.58 20.93
C ALA A 244 2.76 -18.86 22.33
N ILE A 245 2.29 -18.16 23.38
CA ILE A 245 2.84 -18.32 24.74
C ILE A 245 2.10 -19.42 25.52
N GLU A 246 0.81 -19.67 25.25
CA GLU A 246 0.09 -20.80 25.88
C GLU A 246 0.53 -22.17 25.35
N CYS A 247 1.00 -22.26 24.10
CA CYS A 247 1.54 -23.51 23.56
C CYS A 247 2.87 -23.94 24.22
N LEU A 248 3.63 -22.97 24.77
CA LEU A 248 4.90 -23.20 25.47
C LEU A 248 4.74 -23.49 26.97
N ARG A 249 3.52 -23.47 27.51
CA ARG A 249 3.24 -23.78 28.93
C ARG A 249 2.56 -25.13 29.15
N ALA A 250 2.27 -25.87 28.08
CA ALA A 250 1.62 -27.17 28.11
C ALA A 250 2.55 -28.34 27.72
N GLN A 251 3.88 -28.14 27.76
CA GLN A 251 4.89 -29.19 27.64
C GLN A 251 5.66 -29.35 28.95
#